data_AF-A0A1Y2U3J0-F1
#
_entry.id   AF-A0A1Y2U3J0-F1
#
_cell.length_a   1.000
_cell.length_b   1.000
_cell.length_c   1.000
_cell.angle_alpha   90.00
_cell.angle_beta   90.00
_cell.angle_gamma   90.00
#
_symmetry.space_group_name_H-M   'P 1'
#
loop_
_entity.id
_entity.type
_entity.pdbx_description
1 polymer ?
#
loop_
_entity_poly.entity_id
_entity_poly.type
_entity_poly.pdbx_seq_one_letter_code
_entity_poly.pdbx_strand_id
1 'polypeptide(L)'
;MQVQDYVASAAKGLWLYARLMMDDIERLPSIGQIQKQLNVLPKGFTELYTQIIKTTEANFNPIELKLAQQLHLWVDTADYLPSFLVVTDDRLGYNVLELIFQYANDGEAVHDPAGQASRVAGPLIDVIDADMPLTGSRAYELDFIHHTAAQYLSESTCLPAAELPLTLRPRRLRHLHRAAVAIWYFTECAQSEELLQELQVKEGSPTCSFICYFEMAYGLWNALYLSQFPDIQDIQEAREAEILLQKLTDFISTPACLRWIETAIIINYKGKFPHLLYNAVHAWKAASQVETHPFTPYLTFSKARVHFFRNYAYVLATTGVGKDFAPCEILDSPPDAFWQDYLAQALLHLGQRWRYLAFPGAEQSVVRKLDFADLLRRFDLRELS
;
A
#
# COMPACT_ATOMS: atom_id res chain seq x y z
N MET A 1 -11.73 28.32 -4.96
CA MET A 1 -11.92 28.63 -3.53
C MET A 1 -10.55 28.86 -2.93
N GLN A 2 -10.30 29.98 -2.23
CA GLN A 2 -8.93 30.32 -1.79
C GLN A 2 -8.52 29.41 -0.62
N VAL A 3 -7.27 28.92 -0.62
CA VAL A 3 -6.68 28.07 0.44
C VAL A 3 -6.89 28.65 1.84
N GLN A 4 -6.93 29.99 1.96
CA GLN A 4 -7.24 30.68 3.21
C GLN A 4 -8.65 30.41 3.75
N ASP A 5 -9.66 30.30 2.88
CA ASP A 5 -11.04 30.04 3.30
C ASP A 5 -11.22 28.59 3.77
N TYR A 6 -10.51 27.63 3.13
CA TYR A 6 -10.51 26.22 3.52
C TYR A 6 -9.78 26.03 4.86
N VAL A 7 -8.57 26.60 5.00
CA VAL A 7 -7.80 26.59 6.25
C VAL A 7 -8.57 27.30 7.37
N ALA A 8 -9.26 28.41 7.09
CA ALA A 8 -10.09 29.10 8.07
C ALA A 8 -11.35 28.32 8.47
N SER A 9 -11.97 27.58 7.54
CA SER A 9 -13.10 26.69 7.80
C SER A 9 -12.69 25.50 8.68
N ALA A 10 -11.60 24.84 8.32
CA ALA A 10 -11.02 23.74 9.06
C ALA A 10 -10.56 24.19 10.47
N ALA A 11 -9.82 25.29 10.57
CA ALA A 11 -9.35 25.84 11.84
C ALA A 11 -10.50 26.20 12.79
N LYS A 12 -11.66 26.61 12.26
CA LYS A 12 -12.87 26.82 13.06
C LYS A 12 -13.38 25.52 13.69
N GLY A 13 -13.20 24.34 13.10
CA GLY A 13 -13.64 23.06 13.67
C GLY A 13 -12.84 22.66 14.92
N LEU A 14 -11.51 22.66 14.82
CA LEU A 14 -10.62 22.40 15.97
C LEU A 14 -10.68 23.53 17.01
N TRP A 15 -10.79 24.78 16.58
CA TRP A 15 -11.01 25.90 17.48
C TRP A 15 -12.37 25.79 18.18
N LEU A 16 -13.43 25.38 17.49
CA LEU A 16 -14.75 25.16 18.08
C LEU A 16 -14.73 23.98 19.05
N TYR A 17 -14.02 22.90 18.75
CA TYR A 17 -13.82 21.78 19.68
C TYR A 17 -13.06 22.22 20.93
N ALA A 18 -11.92 22.90 20.76
CA ALA A 18 -11.15 23.46 21.87
C ALA A 18 -11.97 24.50 22.66
N ARG A 19 -12.77 25.32 21.98
CA ARG A 19 -13.67 26.32 22.57
C ARG A 19 -14.79 25.65 23.36
N LEU A 20 -15.44 24.62 22.82
CA LEU A 20 -16.48 23.84 23.48
C LEU A 20 -15.94 23.12 24.72
N MET A 21 -14.74 22.53 24.63
CA MET A 21 -14.07 21.97 25.80
C MET A 21 -13.79 23.03 26.86
N MET A 22 -13.34 24.22 26.46
CA MET A 22 -13.09 25.33 27.40
C MET A 22 -14.39 25.90 28.00
N ASP A 23 -15.45 26.02 27.21
CA ASP A 23 -16.78 26.48 27.65
C ASP A 23 -17.43 25.44 28.60
N ASP A 24 -17.24 24.14 28.35
CA ASP A 24 -17.69 23.06 29.25
C ASP A 24 -16.92 23.08 30.58
N ILE A 25 -15.61 23.40 30.54
CA ILE A 25 -14.80 23.59 31.75
C ILE A 25 -15.28 24.81 32.55
N GLU A 26 -15.61 25.92 31.88
CA GLU A 26 -16.11 27.15 32.53
C GLU A 26 -17.44 26.91 33.26
N ARG A 27 -18.27 25.97 32.78
CA ARG A 27 -19.57 25.62 33.35
C ARG A 27 -19.50 24.64 34.54
N LEU A 28 -18.31 24.15 34.90
CA LEU A 28 -18.17 23.21 36.00
C LEU A 28 -18.42 23.89 37.36
N PRO A 29 -19.21 23.27 38.26
CA PRO A 29 -19.68 23.92 39.49
C PRO A 29 -18.62 24.05 40.59
N SER A 30 -17.39 23.55 40.40
CA SER A 30 -16.34 23.63 41.41
C SER A 30 -14.92 23.77 40.84
N ILE A 31 -14.09 24.54 41.54
CA ILE A 31 -12.67 24.74 41.21
C ILE A 31 -11.90 23.41 41.15
N GLY A 32 -12.24 22.44 42.01
CA GLY A 32 -11.62 21.11 41.99
C GLY A 32 -11.95 20.31 40.72
N GLN A 33 -13.16 20.42 40.19
CA GLN A 33 -13.54 19.81 38.91
C GLN A 33 -12.91 20.54 37.72
N ILE A 34 -12.84 21.87 37.79
CA ILE A 34 -12.14 22.70 36.79
C ILE A 34 -10.66 22.30 36.73
N GLN A 35 -9.95 22.24 37.87
CA GLN A 35 -8.54 21.79 37.90
C GLN A 35 -8.38 20.36 37.40
N LYS A 36 -9.30 19.45 37.75
CA LYS A 36 -9.26 18.08 37.27
C LYS A 36 -9.43 18.00 35.75
N GLN A 37 -10.31 18.81 35.16
CA GLN A 37 -10.53 18.86 33.72
C GLN A 37 -9.43 19.62 32.97
N LEU A 38 -8.92 20.72 33.50
CA LEU A 38 -7.75 21.43 32.96
C LEU A 38 -6.50 20.54 32.94
N ASN A 39 -6.32 19.68 33.93
CA ASN A 39 -5.21 18.71 33.96
C ASN A 39 -5.35 17.60 32.91
N VAL A 40 -6.55 17.40 32.36
CA VAL A 40 -6.88 16.40 31.34
C VAL A 40 -6.94 17.03 29.94
N LEU A 41 -6.82 18.35 29.82
CA LEU A 41 -6.74 19.00 28.52
C LEU A 41 -5.48 18.56 27.76
N PRO A 42 -5.61 18.30 26.45
CA PRO A 42 -4.49 17.88 25.64
C PRO A 42 -3.44 18.98 25.55
N LYS A 43 -2.20 18.64 25.93
CA LYS A 43 -1.01 19.49 25.87
C LYS A 43 -0.33 19.35 24.52
N GLY A 44 -0.97 19.88 23.48
CA GLY A 44 -0.44 19.92 22.12
C GLY A 44 -1.22 19.05 21.13
N PHE A 45 -0.79 19.09 19.86
CA PHE A 45 -1.52 18.47 18.75
C PHE A 45 -1.61 16.95 18.84
N THR A 46 -0.54 16.27 19.27
CA THR A 46 -0.50 14.81 19.38
C THR A 46 -1.54 14.29 20.39
N GLU A 47 -1.62 14.89 21.57
CA GLU A 47 -2.62 14.54 22.59
C GLU A 47 -4.04 14.87 22.12
N LEU A 48 -4.21 16.01 21.41
CA LEU A 48 -5.51 16.43 20.87
C LEU A 48 -6.05 15.43 19.84
N TYR A 49 -5.25 15.08 18.83
CA TYR A 49 -5.65 14.11 17.81
C TYR A 49 -5.85 12.71 18.40
N THR A 50 -5.00 12.30 19.34
CA THR A 50 -5.17 11.04 20.07
C THR A 50 -6.50 11.01 20.80
N GLN A 51 -6.89 12.10 21.47
CA GLN A 51 -8.15 12.19 22.20
C GLN A 51 -9.36 12.20 21.26
N ILE A 52 -9.29 12.95 20.16
CA ILE A 52 -10.35 12.99 19.13
C ILE A 52 -10.61 11.57 18.61
N ILE A 53 -9.55 10.87 18.20
CA ILE A 53 -9.66 9.52 17.64
C ILE A 53 -10.18 8.53 18.69
N LYS A 54 -9.66 8.56 19.92
CA LYS A 54 -10.15 7.68 21.00
C LYS A 54 -11.63 7.91 21.31
N THR A 55 -12.09 9.16 21.21
CA THR A 55 -13.50 9.50 21.43
C THR A 55 -14.40 8.95 20.33
N THR A 56 -13.99 9.05 19.06
CA THR A 56 -14.76 8.46 17.96
C THR A 56 -14.72 6.94 17.96
N GLU A 57 -13.55 6.37 18.24
CA GLU A 57 -13.28 4.94 18.27
C GLU A 57 -14.13 4.19 19.29
N ALA A 58 -14.48 4.82 20.43
CA ALA A 58 -15.34 4.24 21.44
C ALA A 58 -16.74 3.84 20.92
N ASN A 59 -17.17 4.38 19.78
CA ASN A 59 -18.46 4.09 19.17
C ASN A 59 -18.38 3.10 17.99
N PHE A 60 -17.19 2.62 17.64
CA PHE A 60 -17.02 1.75 16.48
C PHE A 60 -17.42 0.31 16.78
N ASN A 61 -18.17 -0.27 15.85
CA ASN A 61 -18.29 -1.72 15.79
C ASN A 61 -17.01 -2.35 15.18
N PRO A 62 -16.84 -3.69 15.24
CA PRO A 62 -15.63 -4.34 14.75
C PRO A 62 -15.31 -4.08 13.26
N ILE A 63 -16.33 -3.93 12.41
CA ILE A 63 -16.15 -3.66 10.98
C ILE A 63 -15.71 -2.21 10.78
N GLU A 64 -16.37 -1.25 11.44
CA GLU A 64 -16.00 0.17 11.42
C GLU A 64 -14.55 0.37 11.89
N LEU A 65 -14.11 -0.39 12.90
CA LEU A 65 -12.72 -0.37 13.33
C LEU A 65 -11.76 -0.87 12.24
N LYS A 66 -12.07 -1.98 11.55
CA LYS A 66 -11.26 -2.47 10.42
C LYS A 66 -11.19 -1.44 9.28
N LEU A 67 -12.33 -0.82 8.94
CA LEU A 67 -12.41 0.21 7.90
C LEU A 67 -11.57 1.44 8.27
N ALA A 68 -11.68 1.92 9.52
CA ALA A 68 -10.87 3.02 10.04
C ALA A 68 -9.37 2.72 9.97
N GLN A 69 -8.98 1.50 10.37
CA GLN A 69 -7.59 1.04 10.30
C GLN A 69 -7.06 1.08 8.87
N GLN A 70 -7.80 0.54 7.90
CA GLN A 70 -7.37 0.63 6.50
C GLN A 70 -7.32 2.09 6.03
N LEU A 71 -8.31 2.91 6.32
CA LEU A 71 -8.30 4.30 5.88
C LEU A 71 -7.07 5.08 6.38
N HIS A 72 -6.71 4.96 7.66
CA HIS A 72 -5.52 5.59 8.22
C HIS A 72 -4.20 5.01 7.68
N LEU A 73 -4.23 3.80 7.13
CA LEU A 73 -3.10 3.25 6.40
C LEU A 73 -2.98 3.91 5.02
N TRP A 74 -4.05 4.28 4.34
CA TRP A 74 -3.99 4.66 2.92
C TRP A 74 -4.17 6.14 2.62
N VAL A 75 -4.75 6.93 3.53
CA VAL A 75 -5.13 8.33 3.30
C VAL A 75 -3.94 9.26 3.00
N ASP A 76 -2.77 9.02 3.60
CA ASP A 76 -1.54 9.76 3.32
C ASP A 76 -0.86 9.13 2.11
N THR A 77 -1.13 9.64 0.90
CA THR A 77 -0.60 9.09 -0.34
C THR A 77 0.85 9.47 -0.57
N ALA A 78 1.30 10.61 -0.04
CA ALA A 78 2.69 11.01 -0.03
C ALA A 78 3.61 10.04 0.76
N ASP A 79 3.08 9.30 1.74
CA ASP A 79 3.84 8.28 2.49
C ASP A 79 4.16 6.99 1.70
N TYR A 80 3.54 6.75 0.53
CA TYR A 80 3.83 5.55 -0.27
C TYR A 80 3.97 5.77 -1.78
N LEU A 81 3.29 6.76 -2.36
CA LEU A 81 3.43 7.08 -3.77
C LEU A 81 4.70 7.90 -4.01
N PRO A 82 5.42 7.65 -5.11
CA PRO A 82 6.55 8.50 -5.48
C PRO A 82 6.05 9.88 -5.92
N SER A 83 6.87 10.91 -5.73
CA SER A 83 6.51 12.31 -6.00
C SER A 83 6.10 12.62 -7.44
N PHE A 84 6.45 11.77 -8.41
CA PHE A 84 6.03 11.93 -9.80
C PHE A 84 4.62 11.37 -10.10
N LEU A 85 4.06 10.57 -9.19
CA LEU A 85 2.68 10.07 -9.24
C LEU A 85 1.76 10.81 -8.30
N VAL A 86 2.29 11.38 -7.21
CA VAL A 86 1.56 12.34 -6.39
C VAL A 86 1.30 13.57 -7.26
N VAL A 87 0.08 13.67 -7.80
CA VAL A 87 -0.40 14.91 -8.43
C VAL A 87 -0.44 15.98 -7.33
N THR A 88 -0.44 17.26 -7.68
CA THR A 88 -0.31 18.41 -6.77
C THR A 88 -1.18 18.40 -5.50
N ASP A 89 -2.21 17.55 -5.43
CA ASP A 89 -3.04 17.32 -4.25
C ASP A 89 -2.90 15.85 -3.78
N ASP A 90 -2.41 15.66 -2.55
CA ASP A 90 -2.22 14.37 -1.86
C ASP A 90 -3.57 13.78 -1.43
N ARG A 91 -4.34 13.26 -2.39
CA ARG A 91 -5.71 12.82 -2.19
C ARG A 91 -5.92 11.35 -2.50
N LEU A 92 -6.71 10.68 -1.64
CA LEU A 92 -7.10 9.30 -1.87
C LEU A 92 -8.35 9.24 -2.76
N GLY A 93 -8.22 8.65 -3.94
CA GLY A 93 -9.31 8.54 -4.91
C GLY A 93 -10.37 7.48 -4.54
N TYR A 94 -11.58 7.70 -5.03
CA TYR A 94 -12.75 6.82 -4.87
C TYR A 94 -12.46 5.31 -5.02
N ASN A 95 -11.86 4.89 -6.13
CA ASN A 95 -11.67 3.47 -6.41
C ASN A 95 -10.69 2.80 -5.43
N VAL A 96 -9.69 3.55 -4.95
CA VAL A 96 -8.75 3.04 -3.94
C VAL A 96 -9.48 2.87 -2.61
N LEU A 97 -10.33 3.83 -2.23
CA LEU A 97 -11.16 3.71 -1.03
C LEU A 97 -12.08 2.48 -1.08
N GLU A 98 -12.80 2.29 -2.18
CA GLU A 98 -13.67 1.12 -2.35
C GLU A 98 -12.89 -0.18 -2.20
N LEU A 99 -11.71 -0.25 -2.82
CA LEU A 99 -10.87 -1.42 -2.79
C LEU A 99 -10.38 -1.76 -1.37
N ILE A 100 -9.87 -0.78 -0.64
CA ILE A 100 -9.36 -1.01 0.73
C ILE A 100 -10.51 -1.33 1.70
N PHE A 101 -11.71 -0.79 1.47
CA PHE A 101 -12.90 -1.09 2.26
C PHE A 101 -13.45 -2.48 1.93
N GLN A 102 -13.45 -2.87 0.66
CA GLN A 102 -13.79 -4.22 0.25
C GLN A 102 -12.86 -5.25 0.91
N TYR A 103 -11.55 -4.98 0.93
CA TYR A 103 -10.58 -5.83 1.63
C TYR A 103 -10.87 -5.91 3.14
N ALA A 104 -11.14 -4.77 3.79
CA ALA A 104 -11.46 -4.73 5.22
C ALA A 104 -12.77 -5.47 5.55
N ASN A 105 -13.70 -5.51 4.61
CA ASN A 105 -14.98 -6.21 4.68
C ASN A 105 -14.89 -7.62 4.08
N ASP A 106 -13.74 -8.28 4.24
CA ASP A 106 -13.50 -9.69 3.91
C ASP A 106 -13.81 -10.03 2.42
N GLY A 107 -13.65 -9.06 1.52
CA GLY A 107 -13.87 -9.20 0.08
C GLY A 107 -15.24 -8.73 -0.42
N GLU A 108 -16.16 -8.37 0.48
CA GLU A 108 -17.51 -7.89 0.13
C GLU A 108 -17.55 -6.38 -0.06
N ALA A 109 -18.27 -5.91 -1.07
CA ALA A 109 -18.41 -4.48 -1.35
C ALA A 109 -19.12 -3.75 -0.19
N VAL A 110 -18.57 -2.61 0.23
CA VAL A 110 -19.15 -1.79 1.30
C VAL A 110 -20.20 -0.85 0.72
N HIS A 111 -21.38 -0.82 1.35
CA HIS A 111 -22.43 0.13 0.98
C HIS A 111 -22.05 1.56 1.41
N ASP A 112 -22.12 2.50 0.47
CA ASP A 112 -21.80 3.92 0.65
C ASP A 112 -20.41 4.16 1.27
N PRO A 113 -19.31 3.87 0.52
CA PRO A 113 -17.96 4.02 1.05
C PRO A 113 -17.62 5.46 1.46
N ALA A 114 -18.19 6.48 0.79
CA ALA A 114 -18.05 7.89 1.17
C ALA A 114 -18.64 8.17 2.57
N GLY A 115 -19.91 7.76 2.77
CA GLY A 115 -20.57 7.91 4.07
C GLY A 115 -19.85 7.15 5.18
N GLN A 116 -19.30 5.96 4.88
CA GLN A 116 -18.49 5.22 5.84
C GLN A 116 -17.18 5.93 6.16
N ALA A 117 -16.45 6.46 5.17
CA ALA A 117 -15.21 7.20 5.41
C ALA A 117 -15.44 8.42 6.31
N SER A 118 -16.46 9.24 6.01
CA SER A 118 -16.88 10.35 6.87
C SER A 118 -17.23 9.90 8.30
N ARG A 119 -17.82 8.71 8.45
CA ARG A 119 -18.17 8.18 9.76
C ARG A 119 -16.95 7.71 10.57
N VAL A 120 -16.03 7.00 9.93
CA VAL A 120 -14.90 6.36 10.64
C VAL A 120 -13.68 7.27 10.80
N ALA A 121 -13.54 8.31 9.98
CA ALA A 121 -12.40 9.22 10.04
C ALA A 121 -12.75 10.70 9.81
N GLY A 122 -14.04 11.07 9.81
CA GLY A 122 -14.51 12.44 9.61
C GLY A 122 -13.89 13.55 10.49
N PRO A 123 -13.33 13.28 11.69
CA PRO A 123 -12.56 14.32 12.39
C PRO A 123 -11.21 14.68 11.75
N LEU A 124 -10.67 13.82 10.88
CA LEU A 124 -9.36 13.98 10.26
C LEU A 124 -9.44 14.25 8.76
N ILE A 125 -10.47 13.72 8.10
CA ILE A 125 -10.61 13.73 6.65
C ILE A 125 -11.91 14.41 6.21
N ASP A 126 -11.86 14.99 5.03
CA ASP A 126 -13.02 15.54 4.32
C ASP A 126 -13.29 14.69 3.08
N VAL A 127 -14.56 14.55 2.71
CA VAL A 127 -14.98 13.88 1.47
C VAL A 127 -15.40 14.94 0.48
N ILE A 128 -14.60 15.14 -0.55
CA ILE A 128 -14.80 16.18 -1.56
C ILE A 128 -15.40 15.51 -2.80
N ASP A 129 -16.59 15.95 -3.22
CA ASP A 129 -17.13 15.58 -4.52
C ASP A 129 -16.18 16.10 -5.62
N ALA A 130 -15.60 15.19 -6.40
CA ALA A 130 -14.73 15.54 -7.49
C ALA A 130 -15.61 15.89 -8.71
N ASP A 131 -15.55 17.16 -9.12
CA ASP A 131 -16.20 17.67 -10.34
C ASP A 131 -15.51 17.09 -11.60
N MET A 132 -15.66 15.79 -11.86
CA MET A 132 -15.18 15.15 -13.08
C MET A 132 -16.35 14.88 -14.04
N PRO A 133 -16.43 15.59 -15.18
CA PRO A 133 -17.63 15.62 -16.02
C PRO A 133 -17.78 14.43 -16.99
N LEU A 134 -17.02 13.35 -16.88
CA LEU A 134 -16.85 12.42 -18.02
C LEU A 134 -17.59 11.08 -17.95
N THR A 135 -18.05 10.60 -16.81
CA THR A 135 -18.65 9.24 -16.76
C THR A 135 -19.73 9.03 -15.72
N GLY A 136 -20.72 9.93 -15.57
CA GLY A 136 -22.02 9.63 -14.92
C GLY A 136 -22.01 9.00 -13.51
N SER A 137 -20.85 8.95 -12.86
CA SER A 137 -20.57 8.33 -11.58
C SER A 137 -19.93 9.40 -10.71
N ARG A 138 -20.39 9.52 -9.47
CA ARG A 138 -19.83 10.46 -8.50
C ARG A 138 -18.39 10.01 -8.20
N ALA A 139 -17.42 10.75 -8.72
CA ALA A 139 -16.05 10.65 -8.24
C ALA A 139 -15.96 11.50 -6.98
N TYR A 140 -15.35 10.99 -5.92
CA TYR A 140 -14.98 11.77 -4.75
C TYR A 140 -13.56 11.46 -4.36
N GLU A 141 -12.95 12.42 -3.67
CA GLU A 141 -11.59 12.38 -3.19
C GLU A 141 -11.58 12.65 -1.69
N LEU A 142 -10.66 11.99 -0.99
CA LEU A 142 -10.44 12.21 0.43
C LEU A 142 -9.20 13.08 0.60
N ASP A 143 -9.32 14.10 1.44
CA ASP A 143 -8.22 14.97 1.82
C ASP A 143 -8.20 15.15 3.34
N PHE A 144 -7.06 15.52 3.89
CA PHE A 144 -6.98 15.90 5.29
C PHE A 144 -7.64 17.26 5.51
N ILE A 145 -8.49 17.35 6.53
CA ILE A 145 -9.04 18.64 6.98
C ILE A 145 -7.89 19.58 7.39
N HIS A 146 -6.79 19.03 7.91
CA HIS A 146 -5.63 19.77 8.39
C HIS A 146 -4.30 19.10 8.04
N HIS A 147 -3.32 19.87 7.57
CA HIS A 147 -1.95 19.38 7.42
C HIS A 147 -1.34 18.82 8.73
N THR A 148 -1.77 19.34 9.89
CA THR A 148 -1.35 18.82 11.20
C THR A 148 -1.90 17.41 11.50
N ALA A 149 -2.99 16.99 10.87
CA ALA A 149 -3.51 15.63 10.96
C ALA A 149 -2.62 14.64 10.20
N ALA A 150 -2.18 15.02 8.99
CA ALA A 150 -1.19 14.25 8.22
C ALA A 150 0.13 14.11 9.01
N GLN A 151 0.63 15.21 9.57
CA GLN A 151 1.82 15.20 10.42
C GLN A 151 1.65 14.24 11.62
N TYR A 152 0.52 14.31 12.32
CA TYR A 152 0.23 13.42 13.45
C TYR A 152 0.21 11.94 13.03
N LEU A 153 -0.41 11.60 11.89
CA LEU A 153 -0.40 10.22 11.36
C LEU A 153 1.01 9.74 10.99
N SER A 154 1.86 10.63 10.49
CA SER A 154 3.26 10.32 10.22
C SER A 154 4.03 10.04 11.52
N GLU A 155 3.91 10.92 12.51
CA GLU A 155 4.58 10.81 13.82
C GLU A 155 4.10 9.60 14.64
N SER A 156 2.83 9.20 14.49
CA SER A 156 2.25 8.04 15.18
C SER A 156 2.98 6.72 14.94
N THR A 157 3.75 6.64 13.85
CA THR A 157 4.48 5.43 13.46
C THR A 157 5.67 5.12 14.37
N CYS A 158 6.15 6.12 15.12
CA CYS A 158 7.23 5.99 16.09
C CYS A 158 6.74 5.79 17.53
N LEU A 159 5.42 5.87 17.78
CA LEU A 159 4.85 5.75 19.12
C LEU A 159 4.69 4.28 19.52
N PRO A 160 4.82 3.93 20.81
CA PRO A 160 4.50 2.59 21.31
C PRO A 160 3.04 2.20 21.04
N ALA A 161 2.79 0.94 20.72
CA ALA A 161 1.45 0.42 20.43
C ALA A 161 0.43 0.66 21.57
N ALA A 162 0.91 0.73 22.83
CA ALA A 162 0.08 1.00 24.00
C ALA A 162 -0.46 2.45 24.06
N GLU A 163 0.24 3.40 23.43
CA GLU A 163 -0.14 4.82 23.42
C GLU A 163 -1.11 5.13 22.27
N LEU A 164 -1.03 4.34 21.19
CA LEU A 164 -1.84 4.50 20.00
C LEU A 164 -3.32 4.13 20.20
N PRO A 165 -4.26 4.91 19.64
CA PRO A 165 -5.64 4.48 19.45
C PRO A 165 -5.72 3.15 18.68
N LEU A 166 -6.76 2.33 18.92
CA LEU A 166 -6.93 1.03 18.24
C LEU A 166 -6.94 1.17 16.71
N THR A 167 -7.52 2.25 16.22
CA THR A 167 -7.60 2.60 14.80
C THR A 167 -6.23 2.90 14.16
N LEU A 168 -5.20 3.22 14.96
CA LEU A 168 -3.85 3.52 14.50
C LEU A 168 -2.82 2.44 14.84
N ARG A 169 -3.19 1.40 15.59
CA ARG A 169 -2.26 0.30 15.94
C ARG A 169 -1.51 -0.30 14.74
N PRO A 170 -2.14 -0.50 13.57
CA PRO A 170 -1.44 -1.03 12.39
C PRO A 170 -0.34 -0.11 11.81
N ARG A 171 -0.24 1.16 12.25
CA ARG A 171 0.65 2.17 11.62
C ARG A 171 2.13 1.82 11.71
N ARG A 172 2.57 1.15 12.77
CA ARG A 172 3.97 0.70 12.91
C ARG A 172 4.35 -0.34 11.85
N LEU A 173 3.39 -1.19 11.47
CA LEU A 173 3.52 -2.21 10.44
C LEU A 173 2.87 -1.78 9.11
N ARG A 174 2.68 -0.47 8.88
CA ARG A 174 1.89 0.06 7.75
C ARG A 174 2.29 -0.50 6.39
N HIS A 175 3.59 -0.66 6.15
CA HIS A 175 4.10 -1.19 4.90
C HIS A 175 3.65 -2.64 4.68
N LEU A 176 3.68 -3.47 5.73
CA LEU A 176 3.23 -4.86 5.66
C LEU A 176 1.72 -4.95 5.46
N HIS A 177 0.93 -4.12 6.15
CA HIS A 177 -0.52 -4.10 5.98
C HIS A 177 -0.94 -3.65 4.59
N ARG A 178 -0.36 -2.56 4.07
CA ARG A 178 -0.62 -2.11 2.68
C ARG A 178 -0.26 -3.20 1.68
N ALA A 179 0.88 -3.86 1.88
CA ALA A 179 1.30 -4.95 1.02
C ALA A 179 0.35 -6.17 1.11
N ALA A 180 -0.25 -6.45 2.25
CA ALA A 180 -1.26 -7.51 2.38
C ALA A 180 -2.54 -7.20 1.59
N VAL A 181 -2.97 -5.94 1.51
CA VAL A 181 -4.08 -5.50 0.64
C VAL A 181 -3.66 -5.61 -0.83
N ALA A 182 -2.45 -5.16 -1.16
CA ALA A 182 -1.94 -5.24 -2.53
C ALA A 182 -1.83 -6.69 -3.02
N ILE A 183 -1.38 -7.62 -2.17
CA ILE A 183 -1.39 -9.06 -2.49
C ILE A 183 -2.80 -9.50 -2.83
N TRP A 184 -3.80 -9.22 -1.98
CA TRP A 184 -5.19 -9.58 -2.23
C TRP A 184 -5.70 -8.97 -3.55
N TYR A 185 -5.36 -7.71 -3.84
CA TYR A 185 -5.69 -7.10 -5.13
C TYR A 185 -5.10 -7.89 -6.30
N PHE A 186 -3.81 -8.22 -6.26
CA PHE A 186 -3.13 -8.93 -7.34
C PHE A 186 -3.45 -10.43 -7.43
N THR A 187 -4.07 -11.04 -6.41
CA THR A 187 -4.39 -12.48 -6.42
C THR A 187 -5.89 -12.75 -6.55
N GLU A 188 -6.72 -12.04 -5.79
CA GLU A 188 -8.13 -12.39 -5.58
C GLU A 188 -9.10 -11.37 -6.16
N CYS A 189 -8.70 -10.10 -6.31
CA CYS A 189 -9.60 -9.06 -6.80
C CYS A 189 -9.83 -9.16 -8.33
N ALA A 190 -11.11 -9.16 -8.72
CA ALA A 190 -11.53 -9.19 -10.13
C ALA A 190 -11.00 -7.99 -10.93
N GLN A 191 -10.95 -6.79 -10.32
CA GLN A 191 -10.48 -5.58 -10.99
C GLN A 191 -9.03 -5.70 -11.47
N SER A 192 -8.16 -6.36 -10.70
CA SER A 192 -6.76 -6.58 -11.12
C SER A 192 -6.69 -7.54 -12.31
N GLU A 193 -7.57 -8.53 -12.37
CA GLU A 193 -7.61 -9.48 -13.47
C GLU A 193 -8.16 -8.84 -14.75
N GLU A 194 -9.24 -8.07 -14.62
CA GLU A 194 -9.81 -7.28 -15.73
C GLU A 194 -8.77 -6.30 -16.30
N LEU A 195 -8.02 -5.60 -15.44
CA LEU A 195 -6.93 -4.73 -15.86
C LEU A 195 -5.86 -5.50 -16.65
N LEU A 196 -5.41 -6.66 -16.16
CA LEU A 196 -4.42 -7.47 -16.88
C LEU A 196 -4.96 -7.92 -18.24
N GLN A 197 -6.19 -8.44 -18.28
CA GLN A 197 -6.82 -8.89 -19.54
C GLN A 197 -6.92 -7.73 -20.55
N GLU A 198 -7.31 -6.55 -20.08
CA GLU A 198 -7.36 -5.36 -20.92
C GLU A 198 -5.97 -4.97 -21.46
N LEU A 199 -4.96 -4.95 -20.60
CA LEU A 199 -3.58 -4.63 -20.99
C LEU A 199 -3.02 -5.64 -21.99
N GLN A 200 -3.37 -6.92 -21.83
CA GLN A 200 -2.98 -7.98 -22.77
C GLN A 200 -3.64 -7.81 -24.14
N VAL A 201 -4.92 -7.43 -24.18
CA VAL A 201 -5.67 -7.24 -25.44
C VAL A 201 -5.26 -5.96 -26.16
N LYS A 202 -4.99 -4.89 -25.40
CA LYS A 202 -4.68 -3.55 -25.94
C LYS A 202 -3.20 -3.20 -25.93
N GLU A 203 -2.35 -4.19 -25.71
CA GLU A 203 -0.88 -4.07 -25.72
C GLU A 203 -0.37 -2.86 -24.91
N GLY A 204 -0.84 -2.75 -23.67
CA GLY A 204 -0.46 -1.71 -22.72
C GLY A 204 -1.18 -0.36 -22.86
N SER A 205 -2.26 -0.28 -23.63
CA SER A 205 -3.08 0.94 -23.79
C SER A 205 -4.49 0.72 -23.20
N PRO A 206 -4.67 0.72 -21.87
CA PRO A 206 -5.97 0.44 -21.29
C PRO A 206 -6.97 1.56 -21.61
N THR A 207 -8.25 1.22 -21.75
CA THR A 207 -9.34 2.20 -21.86
C THR A 207 -9.84 2.66 -20.50
N CYS A 208 -9.69 1.85 -19.46
CA CYS A 208 -9.85 2.28 -18.09
C CYS A 208 -8.53 2.90 -17.59
N SER A 209 -8.63 3.94 -16.76
CA SER A 209 -7.44 4.47 -16.08
C SER A 209 -6.84 3.38 -15.16
N PHE A 210 -5.56 3.49 -14.83
CA PHE A 210 -4.84 2.59 -13.91
C PHE A 210 -5.28 2.78 -12.43
N ILE A 211 -6.57 3.03 -12.18
CA ILE A 211 -7.05 3.86 -11.05
C ILE A 211 -6.71 3.31 -9.65
N CYS A 212 -6.32 2.03 -9.53
CA CYS A 212 -5.81 1.45 -8.27
C CYS A 212 -4.44 0.77 -8.40
N TYR A 213 -3.94 0.61 -9.64
CA TYR A 213 -2.75 -0.20 -9.88
C TYR A 213 -1.53 0.41 -9.20
N PHE A 214 -1.34 1.72 -9.33
CA PHE A 214 -0.15 2.37 -8.81
C PHE A 214 -0.17 2.35 -7.28
N GLU A 215 -1.29 2.65 -6.65
CA GLU A 215 -1.43 2.63 -5.20
C GLU A 215 -1.15 1.25 -4.64
N MET A 216 -1.71 0.19 -5.24
CA MET A 216 -1.45 -1.19 -4.81
C MET A 216 0.00 -1.61 -5.09
N ALA A 217 0.54 -1.27 -6.27
CA ALA A 217 1.91 -1.61 -6.63
C ALA A 217 2.92 -0.93 -5.69
N TYR A 218 2.74 0.35 -5.38
CA TYR A 218 3.63 1.08 -4.47
C TYR A 218 3.43 0.69 -3.01
N GLY A 219 2.18 0.44 -2.58
CA GLY A 219 1.91 -0.17 -1.27
C GLY A 219 2.66 -1.49 -1.07
N LEU A 220 2.76 -2.32 -2.12
CA LEU A 220 3.59 -3.53 -2.13
C LEU A 220 5.10 -3.20 -2.16
N TRP A 221 5.55 -2.30 -3.04
CA TRP A 221 6.96 -1.92 -3.13
C TRP A 221 7.53 -1.41 -1.81
N ASN A 222 6.77 -0.63 -1.03
CA ASN A 222 7.23 -0.17 0.28
C ASN A 222 7.59 -1.32 1.22
N ALA A 223 6.83 -2.42 1.25
CA ALA A 223 7.20 -3.60 2.03
C ALA A 223 8.43 -4.30 1.46
N LEU A 224 8.55 -4.37 0.13
CA LEU A 224 9.68 -4.99 -0.55
C LEU A 224 10.98 -4.18 -0.35
N TYR A 225 10.88 -2.87 -0.12
CA TYR A 225 12.00 -1.97 0.17
C TYR A 225 12.42 -1.90 1.64
N LEU A 226 11.75 -2.63 2.55
CA LEU A 226 12.11 -2.61 3.96
C LEU A 226 13.56 -3.06 4.16
N SER A 227 14.47 -2.11 4.42
CA SER A 227 15.86 -2.35 4.81
C SER A 227 16.03 -2.41 6.32
N GLN A 228 15.09 -1.82 7.06
CA GLN A 228 15.02 -1.82 8.51
C GLN A 228 13.63 -2.29 8.93
N PHE A 229 13.60 -3.09 10.00
CA PHE A 229 12.36 -3.56 10.60
C PHE A 229 12.15 -2.87 11.94
N PRO A 230 10.91 -2.47 12.29
CA PRO A 230 10.65 -1.83 13.58
C PRO A 230 11.04 -2.76 14.74
N ASP A 231 11.52 -2.19 15.84
CA ASP A 231 11.74 -2.93 17.08
C ASP A 231 10.39 -3.27 17.73
N ILE A 232 9.94 -4.51 17.53
CA ILE A 232 8.65 -4.99 18.05
C ILE A 232 8.87 -5.61 19.42
N GLN A 233 8.36 -4.94 20.45
CA GLN A 233 8.40 -5.43 21.83
C GLN A 233 7.08 -6.11 22.24
N ASP A 234 5.98 -5.77 21.56
CA ASP A 234 4.67 -6.33 21.84
C ASP A 234 4.49 -7.70 21.16
N ILE A 235 4.04 -8.70 21.94
CA ILE A 235 3.91 -10.09 21.47
C ILE A 235 2.83 -10.22 20.39
N GLN A 236 1.74 -9.46 20.51
CA GLN A 236 0.63 -9.53 19.57
C GLN A 236 1.02 -8.88 18.23
N GLU A 237 1.68 -7.73 18.28
CA GLU A 237 2.27 -7.06 17.11
C GLU A 237 3.33 -7.95 16.44
N ALA A 238 4.16 -8.66 17.22
CA ALA A 238 5.17 -9.57 16.67
C ALA A 238 4.53 -10.75 15.91
N ARG A 239 3.44 -11.31 16.46
CA ARG A 239 2.67 -12.37 15.80
C ARG A 239 1.99 -11.88 14.52
N GLU A 240 1.45 -10.68 14.53
CA GLU A 240 0.85 -10.06 13.35
C GLU A 240 1.90 -9.81 12.26
N ALA A 241 3.07 -9.27 12.63
CA ALA A 241 4.21 -9.10 11.74
C ALA A 241 4.66 -10.43 11.12
N GLU A 242 4.75 -11.50 11.89
CA GLU A 242 5.10 -12.84 11.40
C GLU A 242 4.12 -13.32 10.32
N ILE A 243 2.81 -13.21 10.57
CA ILE A 243 1.76 -13.61 9.61
C ILE A 243 1.87 -12.81 8.31
N LEU A 244 2.05 -11.48 8.41
CA LEU A 244 2.15 -10.61 7.24
C LEU A 244 3.42 -10.87 6.43
N LEU A 245 4.56 -11.09 7.11
CA LEU A 245 5.83 -11.43 6.45
C LEU A 245 5.76 -12.81 5.77
N GLN A 246 5.09 -13.79 6.38
CA GLN A 246 4.87 -15.09 5.76
C GLN A 246 4.02 -14.95 4.50
N LYS A 247 2.90 -14.23 4.57
CA LYS A 247 2.04 -13.95 3.40
C LYS A 247 2.83 -13.29 2.25
N LEU A 248 3.69 -12.33 2.55
CA LEU A 248 4.56 -11.69 1.57
C LEU A 248 5.60 -12.64 1.00
N THR A 249 6.20 -13.48 1.85
CA THR A 249 7.18 -14.50 1.45
C THR A 249 6.55 -15.50 0.49
N ASP A 250 5.36 -16.01 0.81
CA ASP A 250 4.62 -16.95 -0.02
C ASP A 250 4.25 -16.32 -1.36
N PHE A 251 3.78 -15.07 -1.35
CA PHE A 251 3.41 -14.35 -2.56
C PHE A 251 4.59 -14.24 -3.55
N ILE A 252 5.78 -13.84 -3.09
CA ILE A 252 6.96 -13.69 -3.98
C ILE A 252 7.69 -15.00 -4.27
N SER A 253 7.38 -16.09 -3.56
CA SER A 253 8.02 -17.40 -3.76
C SER A 253 7.18 -18.36 -4.62
N THR A 254 5.96 -17.96 -4.98
CA THR A 254 5.00 -18.80 -5.71
C THR A 254 4.52 -18.11 -7.00
N PRO A 255 3.83 -18.83 -7.90
CA PRO A 255 3.21 -18.22 -9.08
C PRO A 255 2.15 -17.16 -8.78
N ALA A 256 1.73 -16.98 -7.52
CA ALA A 256 0.74 -15.98 -7.11
C ALA A 256 1.16 -14.55 -7.49
N CYS A 257 2.47 -14.23 -7.52
CA CYS A 257 2.94 -12.91 -7.92
C CYS A 257 2.86 -12.63 -9.42
N LEU A 258 2.63 -13.63 -10.27
CA LEU A 258 2.79 -13.48 -11.72
C LEU A 258 1.80 -12.48 -12.34
N ARG A 259 0.58 -12.33 -11.77
CA ARG A 259 -0.39 -11.31 -12.23
C ARG A 259 0.16 -9.90 -12.04
N TRP A 260 0.73 -9.61 -10.87
CA TRP A 260 1.40 -8.34 -10.57
C TRP A 260 2.58 -8.11 -11.53
N ILE A 261 3.42 -9.13 -11.70
CA ILE A 261 4.61 -9.05 -12.56
C ILE A 261 4.25 -8.79 -14.02
N GLU A 262 3.29 -9.54 -14.58
CA GLU A 262 2.89 -9.37 -15.98
C GLU A 262 2.30 -7.96 -16.21
N THR A 263 1.43 -7.51 -15.30
CA THR A 263 0.88 -6.15 -15.31
C THR A 263 2.00 -5.11 -15.28
N ALA A 264 2.97 -5.25 -14.37
CA ALA A 264 4.10 -4.35 -14.24
C ALA A 264 4.97 -4.32 -15.51
N ILE A 265 5.27 -5.49 -16.09
CA ILE A 265 6.06 -5.61 -17.32
C ILE A 265 5.35 -4.88 -18.47
N ILE A 266 4.05 -5.16 -18.71
CA ILE A 266 3.32 -4.55 -19.83
C ILE A 266 3.33 -3.02 -19.73
N ILE A 267 2.97 -2.48 -18.56
CA ILE A 267 2.90 -1.03 -18.31
C ILE A 267 4.28 -0.38 -18.52
N ASN A 268 5.32 -0.93 -17.89
CA ASN A 268 6.64 -0.30 -17.92
C ASN A 268 7.34 -0.49 -19.26
N TYR A 269 7.15 -1.62 -19.95
CA TYR A 269 7.76 -1.85 -21.26
C TYR A 269 7.11 -0.94 -22.31
N LYS A 270 5.78 -0.82 -22.29
CA LYS A 270 5.05 0.08 -23.18
C LYS A 270 5.43 1.54 -22.96
N GLY A 271 5.47 1.99 -21.71
CA GLY A 271 5.87 3.35 -21.33
C GLY A 271 7.37 3.61 -21.46
N LYS A 272 8.18 2.57 -21.70
CA LYS A 272 9.65 2.59 -21.66
C LYS A 272 10.21 3.15 -20.35
N PHE A 273 9.54 2.84 -19.24
CA PHE A 273 9.93 3.32 -17.92
C PHE A 273 11.01 2.39 -17.33
N PRO A 274 12.24 2.90 -17.08
CA PRO A 274 13.30 2.10 -16.46
C PRO A 274 13.02 1.84 -14.97
N HIS A 275 12.03 2.51 -14.39
CA HIS A 275 11.69 2.45 -12.97
C HIS A 275 11.39 1.03 -12.49
N LEU A 276 10.87 0.14 -13.33
CA LEU A 276 10.62 -1.25 -12.92
C LEU A 276 11.92 -1.99 -12.57
N LEU A 277 12.97 -1.84 -13.39
CA LEU A 277 14.28 -2.43 -13.11
C LEU A 277 14.95 -1.73 -11.92
N TYR A 278 14.86 -0.40 -11.84
CA TYR A 278 15.34 0.35 -10.68
C TYR A 278 14.71 -0.16 -9.38
N ASN A 279 13.39 -0.34 -9.36
CA ASN A 279 12.63 -0.86 -8.23
C ASN A 279 13.07 -2.27 -7.84
N ALA A 280 13.22 -3.17 -8.82
CA ALA A 280 13.69 -4.53 -8.56
C ALA A 280 15.11 -4.55 -7.96
N VAL A 281 16.04 -3.75 -8.50
CA VAL A 281 17.42 -3.63 -7.98
C VAL A 281 17.42 -3.01 -6.57
N HIS A 282 16.56 -2.02 -6.32
CA HIS A 282 16.44 -1.39 -5.02
C HIS A 282 15.94 -2.38 -3.95
N ALA A 283 14.89 -3.15 -4.26
CA ALA A 283 14.38 -4.20 -3.37
C ALA A 283 15.42 -5.30 -3.10
N TRP A 284 16.17 -5.72 -4.12
CA TRP A 284 17.29 -6.65 -3.96
C TRP A 284 18.35 -6.11 -2.98
N LYS A 285 18.82 -4.88 -3.19
CA LYS A 285 19.81 -4.23 -2.33
C LYS A 285 19.32 -4.09 -0.89
N ALA A 286 18.08 -3.64 -0.70
CA ALA A 286 17.48 -3.48 0.63
C ALA A 286 17.45 -4.81 1.39
N ALA A 287 17.15 -5.92 0.71
CA ALA A 287 17.12 -7.24 1.32
C ALA A 287 18.53 -7.83 1.59
N SER A 288 19.49 -7.57 0.70
CA SER A 288 20.88 -8.06 0.85
C SER A 288 21.63 -7.43 2.02
N GLN A 289 21.19 -6.28 2.54
CA GLN A 289 21.79 -5.63 3.71
C GLN A 289 21.40 -6.29 5.03
N VAL A 290 20.45 -7.23 5.03
CA VAL A 290 19.90 -7.85 6.23
C VAL A 290 20.46 -9.26 6.41
N GLU A 291 21.65 -9.35 7.02
CA GLU A 291 22.31 -10.65 7.28
C GLU A 291 22.00 -11.21 8.68
N THR A 292 21.85 -10.34 9.69
CA THR A 292 21.78 -10.74 11.11
C THR A 292 20.72 -9.97 11.91
N HIS A 293 19.45 -10.09 11.54
CA HIS A 293 18.33 -9.50 12.29
C HIS A 293 17.79 -10.46 13.36
N PRO A 294 17.51 -10.00 14.60
CA PRO A 294 17.05 -10.88 15.68
C PRO A 294 15.66 -11.50 15.44
N PHE A 295 14.84 -10.87 14.62
CA PHE A 295 13.50 -11.36 14.27
C PHE A 295 13.55 -12.32 13.06
N THR A 296 13.47 -13.62 13.32
CA THR A 296 13.59 -14.69 12.32
C THR A 296 12.62 -14.57 11.13
N PRO A 297 11.32 -14.26 11.30
CA PRO A 297 10.41 -14.12 10.16
C PRO A 297 10.88 -13.07 9.14
N TYR A 298 11.46 -11.97 9.61
CA TYR A 298 12.01 -10.93 8.74
C TYR A 298 13.28 -11.39 8.01
N LEU A 299 14.14 -12.19 8.66
CA LEU A 299 15.28 -12.82 7.98
C LEU A 299 14.82 -13.77 6.86
N THR A 300 13.82 -14.60 7.11
CA THR A 300 13.25 -15.50 6.10
C THR A 300 12.70 -14.72 4.91
N PHE A 301 11.91 -13.68 5.18
CA PHE A 301 11.40 -12.78 4.13
C PHE A 301 12.54 -12.11 3.37
N SER A 302 13.60 -11.65 4.04
CA SER A 302 14.74 -11.02 3.38
C SER A 302 15.46 -11.98 2.42
N LYS A 303 15.68 -13.24 2.82
CA LYS A 303 16.26 -14.26 1.94
C LYS A 303 15.40 -14.52 0.70
N ALA A 304 14.09 -14.62 0.88
CA ALA A 304 13.15 -14.78 -0.24
C ALA A 304 13.20 -13.58 -1.20
N ARG A 305 13.25 -12.34 -0.68
CA ARG A 305 13.42 -11.13 -1.49
C ARG A 305 14.73 -11.12 -2.26
N VAL A 306 15.85 -11.48 -1.64
CA VAL A 306 17.16 -11.54 -2.32
C VAL A 306 17.08 -12.50 -3.50
N HIS A 307 16.55 -13.72 -3.28
CA HIS A 307 16.40 -14.73 -4.32
C HIS A 307 15.50 -14.24 -5.45
N PHE A 308 14.28 -13.79 -5.12
CA PHE A 308 13.29 -13.34 -6.08
C PHE A 308 13.78 -12.15 -6.92
N PHE A 309 14.24 -11.07 -6.28
CA PHE A 309 14.61 -9.85 -6.99
C PHE A 309 15.91 -9.97 -7.77
N ARG A 310 16.82 -10.87 -7.38
CA ARG A 310 17.99 -11.17 -8.21
C ARG A 310 17.56 -11.80 -9.55
N ASN A 311 16.65 -12.77 -9.51
CA ASN A 311 16.10 -13.40 -10.72
C ASN A 311 15.27 -12.40 -11.54
N TYR A 312 14.42 -11.62 -10.89
CA TYR A 312 13.56 -10.67 -11.57
C TYR A 312 14.34 -9.52 -12.22
N ALA A 313 15.33 -8.95 -11.52
CA ALA A 313 16.20 -7.92 -12.08
C ALA A 313 17.00 -8.42 -13.29
N TYR A 314 17.49 -9.67 -13.26
CA TYR A 314 18.14 -10.30 -14.42
C TYR A 314 17.20 -10.38 -15.62
N VAL A 315 15.96 -10.83 -15.42
CA VAL A 315 14.94 -10.89 -16.49
C VAL A 315 14.66 -9.50 -17.06
N LEU A 316 14.45 -8.50 -16.21
CA LEU A 316 14.17 -7.13 -16.64
C LEU A 316 15.35 -6.52 -17.39
N ALA A 317 16.58 -6.75 -16.93
CA ALA A 317 17.78 -6.24 -17.59
C ALA A 317 18.05 -6.88 -18.97
N THR A 318 17.58 -8.11 -19.18
CA THR A 318 17.76 -8.85 -20.44
C THR A 318 16.60 -8.69 -21.43
N THR A 319 15.40 -8.33 -20.95
CA THR A 319 14.18 -8.25 -21.77
C THR A 319 13.53 -6.87 -21.82
N GLY A 320 13.91 -5.96 -20.92
CA GLY A 320 13.27 -4.65 -20.74
C GLY A 320 14.20 -3.46 -20.92
N VAL A 321 13.70 -2.28 -20.52
CA VAL A 321 14.41 -0.99 -20.64
C VAL A 321 15.24 -0.72 -19.40
N GLY A 322 16.36 0.00 -19.56
CA GLY A 322 17.16 0.50 -18.43
C GLY A 322 18.29 -0.42 -17.98
N LYS A 323 18.82 -1.28 -18.88
CA LYS A 323 19.94 -2.19 -18.58
C LYS A 323 21.10 -1.51 -17.84
N ASP A 324 21.37 -0.24 -18.12
CA ASP A 324 22.44 0.54 -17.48
C ASP A 324 22.24 0.76 -15.96
N PHE A 325 21.03 0.56 -15.43
CA PHE A 325 20.74 0.60 -14.01
C PHE A 325 21.02 -0.73 -13.29
N ALA A 326 21.20 -1.82 -14.03
CA ALA A 326 21.49 -3.13 -13.45
C ALA A 326 22.97 -3.19 -13.02
N PRO A 327 23.26 -3.55 -11.76
CA PRO A 327 24.63 -3.82 -11.31
C PRO A 327 25.28 -4.95 -12.12
N CYS A 328 26.60 -4.89 -12.30
CA CYS A 328 27.35 -5.91 -13.06
C CYS A 328 27.11 -7.32 -12.52
N GLU A 329 26.95 -7.47 -11.20
CA GLU A 329 26.69 -8.74 -10.52
C GLU A 329 25.37 -9.41 -10.95
N ILE A 330 24.44 -8.63 -11.52
CA ILE A 330 23.19 -9.12 -12.10
C ILE A 330 23.35 -9.40 -13.60
N LEU A 331 24.25 -8.70 -14.30
CA LEU A 331 24.37 -8.75 -15.75
C LEU A 331 25.30 -9.86 -16.27
N ASP A 332 26.33 -10.23 -15.51
CA ASP A 332 27.43 -11.06 -16.01
C ASP A 332 27.04 -12.54 -16.22
N SER A 333 26.06 -13.05 -15.46
CA SER A 333 25.49 -14.39 -15.65
C SER A 333 24.14 -14.55 -14.95
N PRO A 334 23.23 -15.40 -15.46
CA PRO A 334 22.07 -15.80 -14.69
C PRO A 334 22.54 -16.42 -13.35
N PRO A 335 21.81 -16.23 -12.24
CA PRO A 335 22.12 -16.90 -10.97
C PRO A 335 22.23 -18.41 -11.13
N ASP A 336 23.12 -19.07 -10.39
CA ASP A 336 23.45 -20.50 -10.58
C ASP A 336 22.22 -21.43 -10.57
N ALA A 337 21.18 -21.09 -9.78
CA ALA A 337 19.94 -21.84 -9.65
C ALA A 337 18.82 -21.39 -10.61
N PHE A 338 19.03 -20.36 -11.44
CA PHE A 338 17.98 -19.71 -12.25
C PHE A 338 17.24 -20.71 -13.15
N TRP A 339 17.98 -21.59 -13.81
CA TRP A 339 17.40 -22.56 -14.75
C TRP A 339 16.68 -23.73 -14.07
N GLN A 340 16.87 -23.91 -12.77
CA GLN A 340 16.20 -24.93 -11.96
C GLN A 340 14.98 -24.35 -11.24
N ASP A 341 14.95 -23.03 -11.06
CA ASP A 341 13.84 -22.29 -10.48
C ASP A 341 12.71 -22.10 -11.50
N TYR A 342 11.55 -22.66 -11.19
CA TYR A 342 10.36 -22.58 -12.04
C TYR A 342 9.77 -21.18 -12.09
N LEU A 343 9.78 -20.44 -10.97
CA LEU A 343 9.29 -19.08 -10.93
C LEU A 343 10.21 -18.18 -11.78
N ALA A 344 11.52 -18.34 -11.66
CA ALA A 344 12.50 -17.62 -12.49
C ALA A 344 12.27 -17.84 -14.00
N GLN A 345 11.96 -19.07 -14.40
CA GLN A 345 11.60 -19.40 -15.79
C GLN A 345 10.28 -18.74 -16.22
N ALA A 346 9.26 -18.73 -15.35
CA ALA A 346 7.99 -18.06 -15.62
C ALA A 346 8.19 -16.54 -15.77
N LEU A 347 9.02 -15.92 -14.92
CA LEU A 347 9.40 -14.51 -15.05
C LEU A 347 10.08 -14.25 -16.40
N LEU A 348 11.07 -15.06 -16.78
CA LEU A 348 11.77 -14.93 -18.07
C LEU A 348 10.81 -15.02 -19.25
N HIS A 349 9.90 -16.00 -19.21
CA HIS A 349 8.89 -16.19 -20.23
C HIS A 349 7.98 -14.96 -20.37
N LEU A 350 7.52 -14.38 -19.26
CA LEU A 350 6.73 -13.14 -19.30
C LEU A 350 7.55 -11.97 -19.89
N GLY A 351 8.79 -11.81 -19.46
CA GLY A 351 9.70 -10.78 -19.99
C GLY A 351 9.91 -10.92 -21.50
N GLN A 352 10.14 -12.14 -21.98
CA GLN A 352 10.31 -12.43 -23.41
C GLN A 352 9.03 -12.18 -24.21
N ARG A 353 7.88 -12.64 -23.70
CA ARG A 353 6.57 -12.47 -24.34
C ARG A 353 6.26 -11.00 -24.63
N TRP A 354 6.57 -10.11 -23.69
CA TRP A 354 6.25 -8.69 -23.79
C TRP A 354 7.42 -7.82 -24.27
N ARG A 355 8.59 -8.41 -24.55
CA ARG A 355 9.82 -7.71 -24.98
C ARG A 355 9.60 -6.75 -26.15
N TYR A 356 8.73 -7.11 -27.10
CA TYR A 356 8.43 -6.29 -28.27
C TYR A 356 7.83 -4.91 -27.92
N LEU A 357 7.20 -4.77 -26.74
CA LEU A 357 6.69 -3.48 -26.25
C LEU A 357 7.84 -2.52 -25.90
N ALA A 358 8.92 -3.04 -25.30
CA ALA A 358 10.12 -2.26 -24.98
C ALA A 358 10.98 -1.98 -26.22
N PHE A 359 11.08 -2.95 -27.13
CA PHE A 359 11.93 -2.91 -28.32
C PHE A 359 11.12 -3.22 -29.60
N PRO A 360 10.49 -2.21 -30.22
CA PRO A 360 9.75 -2.39 -31.47
C PRO A 360 10.67 -2.97 -32.56
N GLY A 361 10.28 -4.11 -33.14
CA GLY A 361 11.08 -4.85 -34.13
C GLY A 361 11.79 -6.09 -33.59
N ALA A 362 11.77 -6.33 -32.27
CA ALA A 362 12.07 -7.65 -31.74
C ALA A 362 10.98 -8.65 -32.19
N GLU A 363 11.37 -9.83 -32.69
CA GLU A 363 10.40 -10.88 -33.04
C GLU A 363 9.52 -11.19 -31.84
N GLN A 364 8.20 -11.20 -32.03
CA GLN A 364 7.29 -11.77 -31.04
C GLN A 364 7.63 -13.25 -30.93
N SER A 365 8.21 -13.67 -29.81
CA SER A 365 8.36 -15.09 -29.54
C SER A 365 6.96 -15.69 -29.49
N VAL A 366 6.65 -16.66 -30.36
CA VAL A 366 5.38 -17.41 -30.35
C VAL A 366 5.37 -18.29 -29.11
N VAL A 367 5.11 -17.67 -27.99
CA VAL A 367 5.14 -18.30 -26.69
C VAL A 367 3.69 -18.46 -26.28
N ARG A 368 3.24 -19.73 -26.16
CA ARG A 368 1.87 -20.07 -25.79
C ARG A 368 1.49 -19.33 -24.51
N LYS A 369 0.23 -18.86 -24.41
CA LYS A 369 -0.30 -18.29 -23.17
C LYS A 369 0.06 -19.22 -22.00
N LEU A 370 0.75 -18.69 -20.99
CA LEU A 370 0.88 -19.37 -19.71
C LEU A 370 -0.52 -19.47 -19.12
N ASP A 371 -1.01 -20.69 -18.95
CA ASP A 371 -2.20 -20.94 -18.16
C ASP A 371 -1.78 -20.93 -16.69
N PHE A 372 -2.04 -19.81 -16.01
CA PHE A 372 -1.70 -19.64 -14.60
C PHE A 372 -2.36 -20.71 -13.71
N ALA A 373 -3.53 -21.24 -14.12
CA ALA A 373 -4.16 -22.33 -13.39
C ALA A 373 -3.40 -23.66 -13.56
N ASP A 374 -2.79 -23.91 -14.72
CA ASP A 374 -1.92 -25.08 -14.94
C ASP A 374 -0.58 -24.96 -14.21
N LEU A 375 0.00 -23.75 -14.15
CA LEU A 375 1.20 -23.46 -13.34
C LEU A 375 0.96 -23.75 -11.85
N LEU A 376 -0.15 -23.25 -11.29
CA LEU A 376 -0.51 -23.45 -9.88
C LEU A 376 -0.75 -24.93 -9.56
N ARG A 377 -1.46 -25.66 -10.43
CA ARG A 377 -1.67 -27.12 -10.28
C ARG A 377 -0.37 -27.93 -10.28
N ARG A 378 0.61 -27.52 -11.10
CA ARG A 378 1.94 -28.19 -11.13
C ARG A 378 2.77 -27.91 -9.88
N PHE A 379 2.51 -26.81 -9.18
CA PHE A 379 3.13 -26.48 -7.91
C PHE A 379 2.52 -27.31 -6.77
N ASP A 380 1.19 -27.40 -6.67
CA ASP A 380 0.50 -28.22 -5.67
C ASP A 380 0.88 -29.71 -5.74
N LEU A 381 1.13 -30.24 -6.95
CA LEU A 381 1.52 -31.63 -7.14
C LEU A 381 2.96 -31.96 -6.69
N ARG A 382 3.84 -30.96 -6.54
CA ARG A 382 5.23 -31.17 -6.09
C ARG A 382 5.40 -31.07 -4.58
N GLU A 383 4.48 -30.42 -3.86
CA GLU A 383 4.48 -30.44 -2.38
C GLU A 383 3.94 -31.77 -1.81
N LEU A 384 3.40 -32.65 -2.66
CA LEU A 384 2.86 -33.96 -2.30
C LEU A 384 3.76 -35.16 -2.70
N SER A 385 4.98 -34.90 -3.19
CA SER A 385 5.98 -35.92 -3.59
C SER A 385 7.30 -35.70 -2.87
#